data_AF-A0A972QCP1-F1
#
_entry.id   AF-A0A972QCP1-F1
#
_cell.length_a   1.000
_cell.length_b   1.000
_cell.length_c   1.000
_cell.angle_alpha   90.00
_cell.angle_beta   90.00
_cell.angle_gamma   90.00
#
_symmetry.space_group_name_H-M   'P 1'
#
loop_
_entity.id
_entity.type
_entity.pdbx_description
1 polymer ?
#
loop_
_entity_poly.entity_id
_entity_poly.type
_entity_poly.pdbx_seq_one_letter_code
_entity_poly.pdbx_strand_id
1 'polypeptide(L)'
;MRQYIRRFSVRKKANIKIRVLKLKTIGSNALGVILTGMRRDGAKGTVAMRQAGARTIAQDEQTSVVFGMPKAAHELGGAECLVSPQFIVERAVDFLSENSQ
;
A
#
# COMPACT_ATOMS: atom_id res chain seq x y z
N MET A 1 27.90 -7.73 -1.50
CA MET A 1 27.33 -8.24 -2.76
C MET A 1 26.22 -7.30 -3.21
N ARG A 2 26.25 -6.88 -4.47
CA ARG A 2 25.79 -5.57 -5.02
C ARG A 2 24.28 -5.28 -4.89
N GLN A 3 23.96 -4.02 -4.56
CA GLN A 3 22.62 -3.46 -4.39
C GLN A 3 21.95 -3.19 -5.75
N TYR A 4 20.74 -3.69 -5.97
CA TYR A 4 19.88 -3.35 -7.11
C TYR A 4 18.88 -2.26 -6.67
N ILE A 5 19.20 -0.99 -6.88
CA ILE A 5 18.27 0.13 -6.77
C ILE A 5 17.91 0.55 -8.20
N ARG A 6 16.69 0.24 -8.66
CA ARG A 6 16.19 0.67 -9.97
C ARG A 6 15.43 1.98 -9.80
N ARG A 7 16.00 3.06 -10.33
CA ARG A 7 15.46 4.43 -10.23
C ARG A 7 14.45 4.66 -11.35
N PHE A 8 13.16 4.58 -11.06
CA PHE A 8 12.11 5.03 -11.98
C PHE A 8 11.81 6.50 -11.71
N SER A 9 11.98 7.36 -12.72
CA SER A 9 11.71 8.79 -12.67
C SER A 9 10.31 9.06 -13.20
N VAL A 10 9.40 9.55 -12.36
CA VAL A 10 8.08 10.06 -12.77
C VAL A 10 8.16 11.59 -12.78
N ARG A 11 7.62 12.22 -13.84
CA ARG A 11 7.75 13.66 -14.16
C ARG A 11 7.28 14.55 -13.00
N LYS A 12 8.13 15.51 -12.60
CA LYS A 12 7.94 16.38 -11.42
C LYS A 12 6.93 17.49 -11.66
N LYS A 13 5.79 17.46 -10.94
CA LYS A 13 5.06 18.65 -10.44
C LYS A 13 4.21 18.26 -9.21
N ALA A 14 4.89 18.07 -8.08
CA ALA A 14 4.42 18.07 -6.68
C ALA A 14 5.63 17.57 -5.87
N ASN A 15 5.90 18.12 -4.69
CA ASN A 15 7.03 17.71 -3.84
C ASN A 15 6.80 16.34 -3.15
N ILE A 16 6.45 15.32 -3.93
CA ILE A 16 6.31 13.93 -3.48
C ILE A 16 7.56 13.18 -3.95
N LYS A 17 8.51 12.94 -3.04
CA LYS A 17 9.65 12.05 -3.31
C LYS A 17 9.20 10.60 -3.11
N ILE A 18 8.73 9.94 -4.16
CA ILE A 18 8.48 8.50 -4.13
C ILE A 18 9.85 7.79 -4.12
N ARG A 19 10.16 7.09 -3.02
CA ARG A 19 11.34 6.23 -2.90
C ARG A 19 10.87 4.78 -2.82
N VAL A 20 11.36 3.93 -3.72
CA VAL A 20 11.17 2.48 -3.60
C VAL A 20 12.20 1.97 -2.60
N LEU A 21 11.73 1.65 -1.40
CA LEU A 21 12.55 1.12 -0.31
C LEU A 21 12.11 -0.32 -0.04
N LYS A 22 13.05 -1.16 0.42
CA LYS A 22 12.75 -2.54 0.80
C LYS A 22 11.92 -2.51 2.08
N LEU A 23 10.84 -3.31 2.15
CA LEU A 23 9.94 -3.35 3.31
C LEU A 23 10.67 -3.54 4.65
N LYS A 24 11.73 -4.36 4.66
CA LYS A 24 12.58 -4.62 5.83
C LYS A 24 13.27 -3.36 6.40
N THR A 25 13.37 -2.29 5.62
CA THR A 25 14.04 -1.03 5.99
C THR A 25 13.06 0.04 6.47
N ILE A 26 11.77 -0.06 6.12
CA ILE A 26 10.77 0.96 6.46
C ILE A 26 9.91 0.52 7.66
N GLY A 27 9.64 -0.77 7.81
CA GLY A 27 8.86 -1.31 8.92
C GLY A 27 7.49 -0.65 9.03
N SER A 28 7.16 -0.18 10.24
CA SER A 28 5.91 0.52 10.56
C SER A 28 5.77 1.91 9.94
N ASN A 29 6.86 2.52 9.46
CA ASN A 29 6.83 3.84 8.85
C ASN A 29 6.44 3.80 7.35
N ALA A 30 5.63 2.80 6.97
CA ALA A 30 5.16 2.59 5.62
C ALA A 30 3.63 2.48 5.61
N LEU A 31 3.04 2.93 4.50
CA LEU A 31 1.63 2.71 4.18
C LEU A 31 1.56 1.89 2.89
N GLY A 32 0.90 0.73 2.96
CA GLY A 32 0.59 -0.08 1.79
C GLY A 32 -0.77 0.30 1.22
N VAL A 33 -0.87 0.50 -0.09
CA VAL A 33 -2.16 0.69 -0.76
C VAL A 33 -2.25 -0.31 -1.91
N ILE A 34 -3.32 -1.09 -1.95
CA ILE A 34 -3.58 -2.07 -3.01
C ILE A 34 -4.91 -1.76 -3.71
N LEU A 35 -4.82 -1.50 -5.02
CA LEU A 35 -5.96 -1.08 -5.83
C LEU A 35 -6.49 -2.23 -6.70
N THR A 36 -7.61 -1.98 -7.38
CA THR A 36 -8.24 -2.86 -8.36
C THR A 36 -7.21 -3.54 -9.27
N GLY A 37 -7.41 -4.83 -9.53
CA GLY A 37 -6.49 -5.63 -10.33
C GLY A 37 -6.80 -7.11 -10.25
N MET A 38 -6.37 -7.85 -11.26
CA MET A 38 -6.64 -9.30 -11.38
C MET A 38 -5.63 -10.18 -10.65
N ARG A 39 -4.37 -9.75 -10.57
CA ARG A 39 -3.27 -10.58 -10.07
C ARG A 39 -3.32 -10.74 -8.54
N ARG A 40 -2.66 -11.76 -8.01
CA ARG A 40 -2.54 -12.03 -6.56
C ARG A 40 -1.15 -11.73 -5.98
N ASP A 41 -0.21 -11.33 -6.83
CA ASP A 41 1.17 -11.02 -6.47
C ASP A 41 1.26 -9.86 -5.46
N GLY A 42 0.47 -8.82 -5.65
CA GLY A 42 0.40 -7.68 -4.73
C GLY A 42 -0.11 -8.05 -3.33
N ALA A 43 -1.01 -9.03 -3.20
CA ALA A 43 -1.61 -9.42 -1.92
C ALA A 43 -0.57 -9.94 -0.91
N LYS A 44 0.38 -10.76 -1.38
CA LYS A 44 1.51 -11.23 -0.55
C LYS A 44 2.38 -10.08 -0.07
N GLY A 45 2.60 -9.10 -0.95
CA GLY A 45 3.31 -7.86 -0.61
C GLY A 45 2.61 -7.15 0.55
N THR A 46 1.30 -6.92 0.42
CA THR A 46 0.48 -6.24 1.45
C THR A 46 0.48 -6.98 2.78
N VAL A 47 0.38 -8.32 2.78
CA VAL A 47 0.52 -9.14 4.00
C VAL A 47 1.90 -8.93 4.64
N ALA A 48 2.97 -8.96 3.85
CA ALA A 48 4.32 -8.72 4.37
C ALA A 48 4.49 -7.29 4.91
N MET A 49 3.82 -6.29 4.33
CA MET A 49 3.78 -4.93 4.89
C MET A 49 3.10 -4.93 6.26
N ARG A 50 1.91 -5.53 6.36
CA ARG A 50 1.14 -5.61 7.60
C ARG A 50 1.91 -6.30 8.71
N GLN A 51 2.57 -7.42 8.39
CA GLN A 51 3.43 -8.16 9.32
C GLN A 51 4.67 -7.36 9.76
N ALA A 52 5.18 -6.45 8.91
CA ALA A 52 6.27 -5.55 9.25
C ALA A 52 5.81 -4.32 10.07
N GLY A 53 4.54 -4.25 10.46
CA GLY A 53 3.94 -3.17 11.25
C GLY A 53 3.41 -2.01 10.43
N ALA A 54 3.42 -2.10 9.10
CA ALA A 54 2.87 -1.06 8.23
C ALA A 54 1.34 -1.07 8.28
N ARG A 55 0.74 0.12 8.16
CA ARG A 55 -0.70 0.26 7.89
C ARG A 55 -0.98 -0.07 6.43
N THR A 56 -2.15 -0.64 6.14
CA THR A 56 -2.44 -1.15 4.79
C THR A 56 -3.89 -0.92 4.38
N ILE A 57 -4.12 -0.33 3.22
CA ILE A 57 -5.44 0.00 2.67
C ILE A 57 -5.66 -0.81 1.39
N ALA A 58 -6.84 -1.40 1.24
CA ALA A 58 -7.27 -2.03 0.00
C ALA A 58 -8.46 -1.26 -0.60
N GLN A 59 -8.55 -1.25 -1.94
CA GLN A 59 -9.72 -0.71 -2.62
C GLN A 59 -10.95 -1.59 -2.37
N ASP A 60 -12.11 -0.97 -2.13
CA ASP A 60 -13.37 -1.70 -1.99
C ASP A 60 -13.84 -2.38 -3.29
N GLU A 61 -14.80 -3.30 -3.16
CA GLU A 61 -15.37 -4.03 -4.29
C GLU A 61 -16.21 -3.13 -5.20
N GLN A 62 -16.97 -2.19 -4.62
CA GLN A 62 -17.95 -1.37 -5.33
C GLN A 62 -17.31 -0.46 -6.38
N THR A 63 -16.09 0.01 -6.11
CA THR A 63 -15.34 0.88 -7.01
C THR A 63 -14.31 0.14 -7.85
N SER A 64 -14.11 -1.16 -7.58
CA SER A 64 -13.13 -1.97 -8.30
C SER A 64 -13.65 -2.39 -9.66
N VAL A 65 -12.85 -2.18 -10.70
CA VAL A 65 -13.13 -2.76 -12.03
C VAL A 65 -12.93 -4.29 -11.99
N VAL A 66 -11.90 -4.74 -11.26
CA VAL A 66 -11.63 -6.15 -10.98
C VAL A 66 -11.24 -6.30 -9.53
N PHE A 67 -12.14 -6.85 -8.71
CA PHE A 67 -11.92 -7.07 -7.28
C PHE A 67 -11.17 -8.40 -7.01
N GLY A 68 -10.03 -8.60 -7.67
CA GLY A 68 -9.20 -9.80 -7.49
C GLY A 68 -8.11 -9.59 -6.43
N MET A 69 -7.23 -8.63 -6.71
CA MET A 69 -6.07 -8.34 -5.86
C MET A 69 -6.46 -7.75 -4.50
N PRO A 70 -7.39 -6.76 -4.41
CA PRO A 70 -7.82 -6.23 -3.12
C PRO A 70 -8.52 -7.28 -2.25
N LYS A 71 -9.37 -8.12 -2.87
CA LYS A 71 -10.02 -9.26 -2.22
C LYS A 71 -9.01 -10.21 -1.59
N ALA A 72 -8.02 -10.65 -2.37
CA ALA A 72 -6.98 -11.54 -1.87
C ALA A 72 -6.16 -10.90 -0.73
N ALA A 73 -5.87 -9.60 -0.80
CA ALA A 73 -5.17 -8.92 0.29
C ALA A 73 -6.00 -8.84 1.57
N HIS A 74 -7.31 -8.63 1.46
CA HIS A 74 -8.23 -8.60 2.59
C HIS A 74 -8.41 -9.99 3.22
N GLU A 75 -8.70 -11.01 2.41
CA GLU A 75 -8.88 -12.40 2.85
C GLU A 75 -7.63 -12.96 3.55
N LEU A 76 -6.44 -12.57 3.11
CA LEU A 76 -5.17 -12.98 3.73
C LEU A 76 -4.80 -12.15 4.98
N GLY A 77 -5.66 -11.24 5.44
CA GLY A 77 -5.39 -10.36 6.59
C GLY A 77 -4.31 -9.31 6.33
N GLY A 78 -3.96 -9.10 5.06
CA GLY A 78 -2.98 -8.10 4.65
C GLY A 78 -3.55 -6.69 4.60
N ALA A 79 -4.83 -6.52 4.29
CA ALA A 79 -5.48 -5.21 4.26
C ALA A 79 -6.23 -4.92 5.56
N GLU A 80 -5.91 -3.81 6.21
CA GLU A 80 -6.57 -3.36 7.44
C GLU A 80 -7.97 -2.81 7.19
N CYS A 81 -8.17 -2.11 6.08
CA CYS A 81 -9.47 -1.58 5.69
C CYS A 81 -9.70 -1.63 4.19
N LEU A 82 -10.97 -1.66 3.82
CA LEU A 82 -11.45 -1.52 2.45
C LEU A 82 -12.06 -0.13 2.29
N VAL A 83 -11.60 0.61 1.28
CA VAL A 83 -11.93 2.03 1.11
C VAL A 83 -12.07 2.36 -0.37
N SER A 84 -13.05 3.19 -0.73
CA SER A 84 -13.18 3.72 -2.09
C SER A 84 -11.98 4.61 -2.43
N PRO A 85 -11.48 4.61 -3.68
CA PRO A 85 -10.30 5.37 -4.10
C PRO A 85 -10.32 6.84 -3.70
N GLN A 86 -11.52 7.44 -3.66
CA GLN A 86 -11.73 8.84 -3.33
C GLN A 86 -11.39 9.15 -1.86
N PHE A 87 -11.54 8.17 -0.96
CA PHE A 87 -11.27 8.31 0.47
C PHE A 87 -9.93 7.70 0.91
N ILE A 88 -9.14 7.13 -0.02
CA ILE A 88 -7.83 6.52 0.31
C ILE A 88 -6.88 7.57 0.89
N VAL A 89 -6.87 8.79 0.33
CA VAL A 89 -5.98 9.86 0.80
C VAL A 89 -6.36 10.31 2.21
N GLU A 90 -7.65 10.49 2.48
CA GLU A 90 -8.17 10.83 3.81
C GLU A 90 -7.78 9.76 4.83
N ARG A 91 -8.06 8.48 4.52
CA ARG A 91 -7.68 7.37 5.39
C ARG A 91 -6.17 7.26 5.61
N ALA A 92 -5.38 7.55 4.58
CA ALA A 92 -3.92 7.57 4.69
C ALA A 92 -3.45 8.66 5.67
N VAL A 93 -4.08 9.83 5.66
CA VAL A 93 -3.79 10.91 6.59
C VAL A 93 -4.16 10.53 8.01
N ASP A 94 -5.32 9.91 8.23
CA ASP A 94 -5.74 9.40 9.54
C ASP A 94 -4.71 8.43 10.12
N PHE A 95 -4.23 7.49 9.30
CA PHE A 95 -3.20 6.54 9.73
C PHE A 95 -1.86 7.21 10.07
N LEU A 96 -1.53 8.31 9.41
CA LEU A 96 -0.30 9.04 9.70
C LEU A 96 -0.44 9.92 10.97
N SER A 97 -1.62 10.46 11.25
CA SER A 97 -1.87 11.26 12.45
C SER A 97 -1.93 10.39 13.71
N GLU A 98 -2.48 9.18 13.63
CA GLU A 98 -2.53 8.20 14.73
C GLU A 98 -1.13 7.74 15.20
N ASN A 99 -0.12 7.73 14.32
CA ASN A 99 1.25 7.32 14.65
C ASN A 99 2.08 8.43 15.34
N SER A 100 1.51 9.62 15.54
CA SER A 100 2.21 10.77 16.13
C SER A 100 2.01 10.91 17.66
N GLN A 101 1.50 9.88 18.33
CA GLN A 101 1.38 9.81 19.80
C GLN A 101 2.33 8.79 20.42
#